data_AF-T0ZP75-F1
#
_entry.id   AF-T0ZP75-F1
#
_cell.length_a   1.000
_cell.length_b   1.000
_cell.length_c   1.000
_cell.angle_alpha   90.00
_cell.angle_beta   90.00
_cell.angle_gamma   90.00
#
_symmetry.space_group_name_H-M   'P 1'
#
loop_
_entity.id
_entity.type
_entity.pdbx_description
1 polymer ?
#
loop_
_entity_poly.entity_id
_entity_poly.type
_entity_poly.pdbx_seq_one_letter_code
_entity_poly.pdbx_strand_id
1 'polypeptide(L)' 'MAGAPVFLLMGPTASGKTEQVLELATRFPIEVVSVDSSMVYRGLDIGTAKPTPAERA' A
#
# COMPACT_ATOMS: atom_id res chain seq x y z
N MET A 1 -5.33 3.74 -27.53
CA MET A 1 -4.42 4.26 -26.48
C MET A 1 -4.01 3.09 -25.62
N ALA A 2 -2.71 2.85 -25.42
CA ALA A 2 -2.28 1.90 -24.39
C ALA A 2 -2.54 2.53 -23.02
N GLY A 3 -3.12 1.76 -22.08
CA GLY A 3 -3.35 2.23 -20.71
C GLY A 3 -2.03 2.50 -19.97
N ALA A 4 -2.09 3.24 -18.86
CA ALA A 4 -0.94 3.41 -17.97
C ALA A 4 -0.45 2.03 -17.46
N PRO A 5 0.87 1.82 -17.30
CA PRO A 5 1.39 0.58 -16.73
C PRO A 5 0.95 0.42 -15.27
N VAL A 6 0.57 -0.80 -14.90
CA VAL A 6 0.12 -1.15 -13.55
C VAL A 6 0.98 -2.27 -12.99
N PHE A 7 1.42 -2.12 -11.73
CA PHE A 7 2.16 -3.14 -10.99
C PHE A 7 1.29 -3.72 -9.88
N LEU A 8 1.37 -5.03 -9.68
CA LEU A 8 0.65 -5.75 -8.63
C LEU A 8 1.66 -6.33 -7.64
N LEU A 9 1.62 -5.87 -6.39
CA LEU A 9 2.45 -6.41 -5.31
C LEU A 9 1.59 -7.30 -4.40
N MET A 10 1.72 -8.61 -4.58
CA MET A 10 0.95 -9.62 -3.83
C MET A 10 1.85 -10.42 -2.89
N GLY A 11 1.27 -11.02 -1.86
CA GLY A 11 1.98 -11.86 -0.89
C GLY A 11 1.25 -11.94 0.45
N PRO A 12 1.65 -12.85 1.35
CA PRO A 12 0.95 -13.11 2.60
C PRO A 12 0.97 -11.89 3.55
N THR A 13 0.03 -11.82 4.49
CA THR A 13 0.04 -10.81 5.55
C THR A 13 1.39 -10.84 6.29
N ALA A 14 1.87 -9.67 6.72
CA ALA A 14 3.16 -9.50 7.40
C ALA A 14 4.43 -9.81 6.57
N SER A 15 4.32 -9.97 5.24
CA SER A 15 5.48 -10.17 4.35
C SER A 15 6.24 -8.89 3.95
N GLY A 16 5.97 -7.75 4.59
CA GLY A 16 6.66 -6.48 4.31
C GLY A 16 6.20 -5.69 3.07
N LYS A 17 5.10 -6.06 2.41
CA LYS A 17 4.63 -5.40 1.17
C LYS A 17 4.38 -3.90 1.32
N THR A 18 3.72 -3.49 2.40
CA THR A 18 3.40 -2.08 2.65
C THR A 18 4.67 -1.25 2.80
N GLU A 19 5.65 -1.74 3.56
CA GLU A 19 6.95 -1.07 3.71
C GLU A 19 7.66 -0.92 2.36
N GLN A 20 7.75 -2.00 1.59
CA GLN A 20 8.40 -2.00 0.28
C GLN A 20 7.75 -1.05 -0.73
N VAL A 21 6.41 -1.01 -0.80
CA VAL A 21 5.72 -0.15 -1.78
C VAL A 21 5.80 1.33 -1.38
N LEU A 22 5.79 1.64 -0.08
CA LEU A 22 5.98 3.00 0.41
C LEU A 22 7.41 3.49 0.16
N GLU A 23 8.43 2.65 0.39
CA GLU A 23 9.81 2.96 0.01
C GLU A 23 9.93 3.22 -1.51
N LEU A 24 9.29 2.38 -2.33
CA LEU A 24 9.29 2.55 -3.78
C LEU A 24 8.63 3.87 -4.21
N ALA A 25 7.55 4.28 -3.55
CA ALA A 25 6.87 5.56 -3.79
C ALA A 25 7.74 6.78 -3.45
N THR A 26 8.74 6.65 -2.57
CA THR A 26 9.73 7.73 -2.35
C THR A 26 10.72 7.91 -3.51
N ARG A 27 10.87 6.88 -4.36
CA ARG A 27 11.87 6.83 -5.44
C ARG A 27 11.28 7.04 -6.83
N PHE A 28 10.01 6.73 -7.00
CA PHE A 28 9.31 6.78 -8.28
C PHE A 28 7.98 7.52 -8.15
N PRO A 29 7.52 8.23 -9.20
CA PRO A 29 6.23 8.91 -9.20
C PRO A 29 5.09 7.89 -9.41
N ILE A 30 4.85 7.05 -8.41
CA ILE A 30 3.81 6.01 -8.42
C ILE A 30 2.74 6.31 -7.37
N GLU A 31 1.50 5.98 -7.71
CA GLU A 31 0.38 6.00 -6.79
C GLU A 31 0.21 4.62 -6.15
N VAL A 32 0.04 4.57 -4.83
CA VAL A 32 -0.19 3.33 -4.08
C VAL A 32 -1.69 3.16 -3.85
N VAL A 33 -2.27 2.10 -4.42
CA VAL A 33 -3.66 1.71 -4.20
C VAL A 33 -3.69 0.46 -3.33
N SER A 34 -4.34 0.55 -2.16
CA SER A 34 -4.52 -0.62 -1.29
C SER A 34 -5.51 -1.62 -1.90
N VAL A 35 -5.13 -2.89 -1.91
CA VAL A 35 -5.98 -4.02 -2.33
C VAL A 35 -6.11 -5.00 -1.17
N ASP A 36 -6.50 -4.48 0.00
CA ASP A 36 -6.75 -5.25 1.21
C ASP A 36 -8.18 -4.94 1.70
N SER A 37 -9.00 -5.98 1.82
CA SER A 37 -10.42 -5.85 2.19
C SER A 37 -10.63 -5.40 3.64
N SER A 38 -9.62 -5.51 4.50
CA SER A 38 -9.68 -5.11 5.90
C SER A 38 -9.26 -3.65 6.11
N MET A 39 -8.34 -3.13 5.29
CA MET A 39 -7.84 -1.76 5.43
C MET A 39 -8.88 -0.67 5.09
N VAL A 40 -9.99 -1.03 4.44
CA VAL A 40 -11.07 -0.09 4.07
C VAL A 40 -11.87 0.42 5.29
N TYR A 41 -11.87 -0.33 6.41
CA TYR A 41 -12.69 0.00 7.58
C TYR A 41 -12.09 1.12 8.43
N ARG A 42 -12.76 2.26 8.52
CA ARG A 42 -12.32 3.39 9.38
C ARG A 42 -12.29 2.99 10.86
N GLY A 43 -11.30 3.47 11.61
CA GLY A 43 -11.12 3.19 13.04
C GLY A 43 -10.49 1.83 13.36
N LEU A 44 -10.33 0.96 12.36
CA LEU A 44 -9.67 -0.35 12.52
C LEU A 44 -8.21 -0.29 12.05
N ASP A 45 -7.41 0.64 12.57
CA ASP A 45 -6.09 0.92 12.01
C ASP A 45 -5.01 -0.06 12.52
N ILE A 46 -5.00 -0.35 13.83
CA ILE A 46 -4.01 -1.23 14.46
C ILE A 46 -4.18 -2.68 13.99
N GLY A 47 -5.40 -3.23 14.08
CA GLY A 47 -5.69 -4.64 13.77
C GLY A 47 -5.54 -5.00 12.29
N THR A 48 -5.51 -4.01 11.39
CA THR A 48 -5.34 -4.21 9.94
C THR A 48 -3.98 -3.73 9.44
N ALA A 49 -3.08 -3.38 10.36
CA ALA A 49 -1.73 -2.91 10.06
C ALA A 49 -1.71 -1.78 9.01
N LYS A 50 -2.65 -0.82 9.14
CA LYS A 50 -2.64 0.33 8.23
C LYS A 50 -1.38 1.17 8.45
N PRO A 51 -0.77 1.67 7.36
CA PRO A 51 0.30 2.63 7.50
C PRO A 51 -0.23 3.89 8.18
N THR A 52 0.56 4.39 9.12
CA THR A 52 0.34 5.62 9.86
C THR A 52 0.32 6.82 8.91
N PRO A 53 -0.25 7.96 9.32
CA PRO A 53 -0.20 9.19 8.52
C PRO A 53 1.23 9.61 8.15
N ALA A 54 2.21 9.36 9.03
CA ALA A 54 3.61 9.70 8.78
C ALA A 54 4.25 8.80 7.71
N GLU A 55 3.90 7.51 7.66
CA GLU A 55 4.39 6.58 6.64
C GLU A 55 3.77 6.83 5.25
N ARG A 56 2.67 7.58 5.17
CA ARG A 56 2.00 7.95 3.91
C ARG A 56 2.38 9.34 3.38
N ALA A 57 3.16 10.11 4.13
CA ALA A 57 3.55 11.48 3.79
C ALA A 57 4.79 11.48 2.89
#